data_AF-L0EDC2-F1
#
_entry.id   AF-L0EDC2-F1
#
_cell.length_a   1.000
_cell.length_b   1.000
_cell.length_c   1.000
_cell.angle_alpha   90.00
_cell.angle_beta   90.00
_cell.angle_gamma   90.00
#
_symmetry.space_group_name_H-M   'P 1'
#
loop_
_entity.id
_entity.type
_entity.pdbx_description
1 polymer ?
#
loop_
_entity_poly.entity_id
_entity_poly.type
_entity_poly.pdbx_seq_one_letter_code
_entity_poly.pdbx_strand_id
1 'polypeptide(L)'
;MADAAKRAWLTIDDAPTEDFRQRVDELNARGIRAVWFCLGERLERYPEEAVHAVRNGHILGNHSYDHPAFSKLSLGEAREQIARTERLLDGIYARAGVPRPVKLFRFPYLDDGGDIKRDELQSLLCGMGFEQPGFPGVTYPWWKQEGRPERIDVGCTYDTWDWRLQEGGEMLPELLARMDEEQGKGLNDAPGSNEVIMMHAWIPMDAFRLLLDRLQAKPLRFDPPVHLTVQIRPAAISDLPIVHPFQCDYLHRESAEDWKRRLADVPGMYLAAFADEDLAGVCYGQPSRRREDAADLQGIAVNLDHRKPYARRGIGSRLLRAFERVCAERGFRRIGVGSADDPRVESFYQANGYRPVELVAKDAEGRELERVDIRAEAAEQAAERKEELRRKHGAAEVIFIFEKTLD
;
A
#
# COMPACT_ATOMS: atom_id res chain seq x y z
N MET A 1 -1.95 11.15 -33.05
CA MET A 1 -1.38 11.06 -31.68
C MET A 1 -0.81 9.66 -31.56
N ALA A 2 0.46 9.49 -31.20
CA ALA A 2 1.00 8.16 -30.95
C ALA A 2 0.16 7.53 -29.83
N ASP A 3 -0.46 6.39 -30.10
CA ASP A 3 -1.25 5.66 -29.11
C ASP A 3 -0.29 5.28 -27.96
N ALA A 4 -0.51 5.84 -26.78
CA ALA A 4 0.37 5.60 -25.65
C ALA A 4 0.25 4.12 -25.26
N ALA A 5 1.37 3.38 -25.28
CA ALA A 5 1.38 1.96 -24.95
C ALA A 5 0.62 1.68 -23.63
N LYS A 6 -0.23 0.65 -23.63
CA LYS A 6 -1.00 0.23 -22.45
C LYS A 6 -0.03 -0.12 -21.32
N ARG A 7 -0.33 0.28 -20.10
CA ARG A 7 0.47 -0.14 -18.94
C ARG A 7 0.09 -1.55 -18.54
N ALA A 8 1.07 -2.36 -18.17
CA ALA A 8 0.88 -3.72 -17.72
C ALA A 8 1.64 -3.98 -16.42
N TRP A 9 0.99 -4.63 -15.45
CA TRP A 9 1.61 -5.11 -14.23
C TRP A 9 1.70 -6.62 -14.29
N LEU A 10 2.92 -7.15 -14.26
CA LEU A 10 3.12 -8.59 -14.21
C LEU A 10 3.02 -9.08 -12.77
N THR A 11 2.12 -10.02 -12.54
CA THR A 11 1.93 -10.74 -11.28
C THR A 11 2.12 -12.23 -11.53
N ILE A 12 2.80 -12.91 -10.61
CA ILE A 12 3.14 -14.32 -10.79
C ILE A 12 2.87 -15.06 -9.49
N ASP A 13 2.05 -16.09 -9.56
CA ASP A 13 1.59 -16.85 -8.40
C ASP A 13 2.48 -18.06 -8.14
N ASP A 14 2.27 -18.69 -6.98
CA ASP A 14 2.92 -19.92 -6.54
C ASP A 14 4.46 -19.86 -6.42
N ALA A 15 5.02 -18.68 -6.16
CA ALA A 15 6.44 -18.55 -5.87
C ALA A 15 6.76 -18.93 -4.39
N PRO A 16 8.04 -19.06 -4.01
CA PRO A 16 9.19 -19.36 -4.86
C PRO A 16 9.22 -20.81 -5.35
N THR A 17 9.87 -21.07 -6.48
CA THR A 17 10.18 -22.41 -7.02
C THR A 17 11.69 -22.69 -6.99
N GLU A 18 12.13 -23.90 -7.34
CA GLU A 18 13.56 -24.25 -7.38
C GLU A 18 14.37 -23.36 -8.35
N ASP A 19 13.76 -22.97 -9.47
CA ASP A 19 14.35 -22.11 -10.49
C ASP A 19 14.04 -20.61 -10.29
N PHE A 20 13.57 -20.22 -9.11
CA PHE A 20 13.02 -18.89 -8.87
C PHE A 20 13.99 -17.74 -9.19
N ARG A 21 15.27 -17.87 -8.82
CA ARG A 21 16.30 -16.89 -9.19
C ARG A 21 16.48 -16.75 -10.69
N GLN A 22 16.48 -17.86 -11.43
CA GLN A 22 16.60 -17.81 -12.89
C GLN A 22 15.43 -17.03 -13.51
N ARG A 23 14.22 -17.16 -12.95
CA ARG A 23 13.04 -16.40 -13.39
C ARG A 23 13.14 -14.91 -13.08
N VAL A 24 13.61 -14.59 -11.88
CA VAL A 24 13.92 -13.20 -11.50
C VAL A 24 14.94 -12.59 -12.47
N ASP A 25 16.01 -13.32 -12.76
CA ASP A 25 17.08 -12.85 -13.66
C ASP A 25 16.58 -12.69 -15.11
N GLU A 26 15.71 -13.58 -15.59
CA GLU A 26 15.05 -13.48 -16.90
C GLU A 26 14.16 -12.23 -17.00
N LEU A 27 13.33 -11.97 -15.98
CA LEU A 27 12.53 -10.74 -15.92
C LEU A 27 13.41 -9.49 -15.87
N ASN A 28 14.50 -9.53 -15.09
CA ASN A 28 15.43 -8.43 -14.97
C ASN A 28 16.12 -8.09 -16.30
N ALA A 29 16.55 -9.11 -17.04
CA ALA A 29 17.16 -8.96 -18.37
C ALA A 29 16.19 -8.33 -19.37
N ARG A 30 14.89 -8.51 -19.18
CA ARG A 30 13.81 -7.92 -19.98
C ARG A 30 13.36 -6.54 -19.48
N GLY A 31 13.95 -6.04 -18.40
CA GLY A 31 13.55 -4.76 -17.78
C GLY A 31 12.21 -4.83 -17.03
N ILE A 32 11.72 -6.02 -16.71
CA ILE A 32 10.43 -6.24 -16.05
C ILE A 32 10.66 -6.44 -14.55
N ARG A 33 9.82 -5.82 -13.72
CA ARG A 33 9.70 -6.11 -12.28
C ARG A 33 8.29 -6.57 -11.99
N ALA A 34 8.17 -7.70 -11.32
CA ALA A 34 6.90 -8.37 -11.05
C ALA A 34 6.54 -8.36 -9.56
N VAL A 35 5.25 -8.56 -9.28
CA VAL A 35 4.77 -9.01 -7.98
C VAL A 35 4.73 -10.52 -7.99
N TRP A 36 5.36 -11.15 -7.00
CA TRP A 36 5.30 -12.58 -6.80
C TRP A 36 4.41 -12.88 -5.60
N PHE A 37 3.35 -13.66 -5.79
CA PHE A 37 2.54 -14.14 -4.69
C PHE A 37 3.12 -15.47 -4.20
N CYS A 38 3.66 -15.43 -2.98
CA CYS A 38 4.45 -16.52 -2.44
C CYS A 38 3.65 -17.41 -1.47
N LEU A 39 3.86 -18.71 -1.58
CA LEU A 39 3.38 -19.71 -0.64
C LEU A 39 4.33 -19.83 0.56
N GLY A 40 3.77 -19.83 1.76
CA GLY A 40 4.53 -19.93 3.00
C GLY A 40 5.41 -21.19 3.07
N GLU A 41 4.87 -22.34 2.73
CA GLU A 41 5.65 -23.59 2.70
C GLU A 41 6.85 -23.54 1.74
N ARG A 42 6.73 -22.79 0.65
CA ARG A 42 7.80 -22.62 -0.34
C ARG A 42 8.83 -21.58 0.10
N LEU A 43 8.42 -20.55 0.82
CA LEU A 43 9.34 -19.60 1.46
C LEU A 43 10.24 -20.26 2.51
N GLU A 44 9.73 -21.27 3.23
CA GLU A 44 10.54 -22.08 4.15
C GLU A 44 11.60 -22.90 3.37
N ARG A 45 11.25 -23.39 2.19
CA ARG A 45 12.12 -24.24 1.37
C ARG A 45 13.15 -23.47 0.53
N TYR A 46 12.78 -22.32 -0.03
CA TYR A 46 13.63 -21.51 -0.93
C TYR A 46 13.84 -20.07 -0.43
N PRO A 47 14.26 -19.86 0.83
CA PRO A 47 14.33 -18.52 1.39
C PRO A 47 15.42 -17.65 0.74
N GLU A 48 16.55 -18.22 0.31
CA GLU A 48 17.62 -17.46 -0.33
C GLU A 48 17.20 -16.93 -1.72
N GLU A 49 16.36 -17.68 -2.43
CA GLU A 49 15.83 -17.23 -3.72
C GLU A 49 14.82 -16.09 -3.53
N ALA A 50 14.01 -16.15 -2.47
CA ALA A 50 13.13 -15.06 -2.08
C ALA A 50 13.90 -13.79 -1.68
N VAL A 51 15.00 -13.92 -0.93
CA VAL A 51 15.90 -12.80 -0.61
C VAL A 51 16.50 -12.19 -1.88
N HIS A 52 16.94 -13.03 -2.84
CA HIS A 52 17.44 -12.57 -4.14
C HIS A 52 16.40 -11.76 -4.91
N ALA A 53 15.15 -12.23 -4.98
CA ALA A 53 14.06 -11.52 -5.66
C ALA A 53 13.84 -10.12 -5.08
N VAL A 54 13.78 -9.99 -3.75
CA VAL A 54 13.62 -8.71 -3.06
C VAL A 54 14.78 -7.77 -3.34
N ARG A 55 16.03 -8.24 -3.25
CA ARG A 55 17.23 -7.42 -3.53
C ARG A 55 17.29 -6.92 -4.98
N ASN A 56 16.66 -7.64 -5.90
CA ASN A 56 16.60 -7.26 -7.31
C ASN A 56 15.38 -6.38 -7.65
N GLY A 57 14.62 -5.93 -6.66
CA GLY A 57 13.53 -4.96 -6.84
C GLY A 57 12.19 -5.57 -7.22
N HIS A 58 12.00 -6.87 -7.00
CA HIS A 58 10.66 -7.48 -7.07
C HIS A 58 9.91 -7.32 -5.74
N ILE A 59 8.58 -7.33 -5.80
CA ILE A 59 7.73 -7.37 -4.61
C ILE A 59 7.29 -8.80 -4.36
N LEU A 60 7.48 -9.28 -3.13
CA LEU A 60 6.87 -10.50 -2.64
C LEU A 60 5.59 -10.18 -1.86
N GLY A 61 4.48 -10.71 -2.35
CA GLY A 61 3.16 -10.76 -1.72
C GLY A 61 2.85 -12.14 -1.15
N ASN A 62 1.73 -12.24 -0.46
CA ASN A 62 1.29 -13.42 0.26
C ASN A 62 0.23 -14.17 -0.54
N HIS A 63 0.43 -15.48 -0.71
CA HIS A 63 -0.49 -16.37 -1.42
C HIS A 63 -1.04 -17.48 -0.53
N SER A 64 -1.19 -17.22 0.78
CA SER A 64 -1.45 -18.21 1.84
C SER A 64 -0.22 -19.09 2.16
N TYR A 65 -0.39 -20.04 3.08
CA TYR A 65 0.70 -20.92 3.50
C TYR A 65 0.83 -22.14 2.58
N ASP A 66 -0.26 -22.84 2.30
CA ASP A 66 -0.29 -24.11 1.53
C ASP A 66 -1.36 -24.16 0.41
N HIS A 67 -1.81 -22.99 -0.07
CA HIS A 67 -2.72 -22.84 -1.22
C HIS A 67 -4.15 -23.44 -1.05
N PRO A 68 -4.86 -23.21 0.09
CA PRO A 68 -6.23 -23.69 0.27
C PRO A 68 -7.27 -22.78 -0.41
N ALA A 69 -8.43 -23.34 -0.74
CA ALA A 69 -9.60 -22.57 -1.14
C ALA A 69 -10.24 -21.87 0.08
N PHE A 70 -10.19 -20.53 0.15
CA PHE A 70 -10.60 -19.78 1.35
C PHE A 70 -12.10 -19.83 1.62
N SER A 71 -12.95 -20.09 0.61
CA SER A 71 -14.37 -20.38 0.83
C SER A 71 -14.59 -21.57 1.76
N LYS A 72 -13.65 -22.53 1.80
CA LYS A 72 -13.72 -23.75 2.61
C LYS A 72 -13.15 -23.58 4.01
N LEU A 73 -12.44 -22.50 4.29
CA LEU A 73 -11.82 -22.24 5.59
C LEU A 73 -12.75 -21.49 6.53
N SER A 74 -12.61 -21.71 7.83
CA SER A 74 -13.06 -20.77 8.85
C SER A 74 -12.19 -19.51 8.84
N LEU A 75 -12.69 -18.40 9.40
CA LEU A 75 -11.88 -17.17 9.54
C LEU A 75 -10.62 -17.36 10.38
N GLY A 76 -10.65 -18.27 11.36
CA GLY A 76 -9.49 -18.62 12.17
C GLY A 76 -8.39 -19.31 11.34
N GLU A 77 -8.79 -20.29 10.52
CA GLU A 77 -7.87 -20.98 9.61
C GLU A 77 -7.33 -20.03 8.53
N ALA A 78 -8.18 -19.18 7.95
CA ALA A 78 -7.76 -18.16 7.00
C ALA A 78 -6.74 -17.19 7.62
N ARG A 79 -6.97 -16.76 8.86
CA ARG A 79 -6.02 -15.91 9.60
C ARG A 79 -4.68 -16.61 9.80
N GLU A 80 -4.65 -17.90 10.15
CA GLU A 80 -3.39 -18.62 10.35
C GLU A 80 -2.61 -18.77 9.04
N GLN A 81 -3.29 -19.12 7.95
CA GLN A 81 -2.72 -19.18 6.60
C GLN A 81 -2.02 -17.88 6.22
N ILE A 82 -2.70 -16.74 6.43
CA ILE A 82 -2.17 -15.41 6.12
C ILE A 82 -1.02 -15.06 7.07
N ALA A 83 -1.24 -15.18 8.39
CA ALA A 83 -0.30 -14.72 9.40
C ALA A 83 1.01 -15.51 9.39
N ARG A 84 0.96 -16.82 9.13
CA ARG A 84 2.15 -17.65 9.03
C ARG A 84 3.03 -17.24 7.86
N THR A 85 2.44 -17.03 6.68
CA THR A 85 3.17 -16.56 5.50
C THR A 85 3.69 -15.13 5.66
N GLU A 86 2.94 -14.26 6.36
CA GLU A 86 3.43 -12.90 6.67
C GLU A 86 4.70 -12.90 7.53
N ARG A 87 4.77 -13.74 8.57
CA ARG A 87 5.98 -13.85 9.40
C ARG A 87 7.20 -14.26 8.58
N LEU A 88 7.02 -15.16 7.61
CA LEU A 88 8.09 -15.59 6.71
C LEU A 88 8.52 -14.45 5.78
N LEU A 89 7.56 -13.75 5.15
CA LEU A 89 7.83 -12.63 4.27
C LEU A 89 8.55 -11.50 5.01
N ASP A 90 8.11 -11.13 6.21
CA ASP A 90 8.77 -10.10 7.02
C ASP A 90 10.23 -10.49 7.33
N GLY A 91 10.48 -11.77 7.63
CA GLY A 91 11.84 -12.31 7.79
C GLY A 91 12.69 -12.26 6.51
N ILE A 92 12.10 -12.50 5.33
CA ILE A 92 12.77 -12.39 4.03
C ILE A 92 13.18 -10.95 3.74
N TYR A 93 12.27 -9.98 3.89
CA TYR A 93 12.59 -8.56 3.67
C TYR A 93 13.65 -8.06 4.66
N ALA A 94 13.57 -8.47 5.93
CA ALA A 94 14.60 -8.15 6.92
C ALA A 94 15.98 -8.70 6.53
N ARG A 95 16.07 -9.97 6.10
CA ARG A 95 17.33 -10.58 5.62
C ARG A 95 17.85 -9.93 4.33
N ALA A 96 16.96 -9.49 3.47
CA ALA A 96 17.34 -8.74 2.27
C ALA A 96 17.94 -7.37 2.60
N GLY A 97 17.65 -6.81 3.78
CA GLY A 97 18.00 -5.44 4.15
C GLY A 97 17.14 -4.40 3.42
N VAL A 98 15.95 -4.82 2.96
CA VAL A 98 15.05 -4.01 2.13
C VAL A 98 13.74 -3.81 2.89
N PRO A 99 13.33 -2.56 3.16
CA PRO A 99 12.00 -2.28 3.67
C PRO A 99 10.90 -2.88 2.81
N ARG A 100 9.99 -3.66 3.41
CA ARG A 100 8.79 -4.13 2.70
C ARG A 100 7.90 -2.92 2.39
N PRO A 101 7.68 -2.58 1.10
CA PRO A 101 6.99 -1.34 0.75
C PRO A 101 5.48 -1.42 1.01
N VAL A 102 4.92 -2.63 0.88
CA VAL A 102 3.48 -2.89 0.99
C VAL A 102 3.24 -4.38 1.28
N LYS A 103 2.13 -4.68 1.97
CA LYS A 103 1.62 -6.04 2.13
C LYS A 103 0.54 -6.31 1.08
N LEU A 104 0.83 -7.21 0.14
CA LEU A 104 -0.09 -7.61 -0.92
C LEU A 104 -0.58 -9.02 -0.66
N PHE A 105 -1.84 -9.30 -0.99
CA PHE A 105 -2.43 -10.62 -0.86
C PHE A 105 -3.21 -11.00 -2.12
N ARG A 106 -3.08 -12.25 -2.55
CA ARG A 106 -3.95 -12.85 -3.58
C ARG A 106 -4.46 -14.18 -3.05
N PHE A 107 -5.78 -14.36 -3.11
CA PHE A 107 -6.39 -15.64 -2.74
C PHE A 107 -6.00 -16.74 -3.74
N PRO A 108 -5.59 -17.94 -3.27
CA PRO A 108 -5.55 -19.14 -4.10
C PRO A 108 -6.85 -19.31 -4.89
N TYR A 109 -6.73 -19.68 -6.17
CA TYR A 109 -7.86 -19.83 -7.11
C TYR A 109 -8.71 -18.56 -7.30
N LEU A 110 -8.23 -17.38 -6.85
CA LEU A 110 -9.03 -16.16 -6.69
C LEU A 110 -10.28 -16.36 -5.81
N ASP A 111 -10.28 -17.38 -4.95
CA ASP A 111 -11.38 -17.72 -4.06
C ASP A 111 -11.40 -16.78 -2.86
N ASP A 112 -12.05 -15.63 -3.03
CA ASP A 112 -12.21 -14.61 -2.00
C ASP A 112 -13.29 -14.93 -0.95
N GLY A 113 -13.79 -16.17 -0.91
CA GLY A 113 -14.87 -16.58 -0.03
C GLY A 113 -16.28 -16.29 -0.57
N GLY A 114 -16.40 -15.74 -1.78
CA GLY A 114 -17.67 -15.51 -2.46
C GLY A 114 -18.60 -14.57 -1.68
N ASP A 115 -19.90 -14.63 -1.94
CA ASP A 115 -20.86 -13.70 -1.33
C ASP A 115 -21.09 -13.92 0.17
N ILE A 116 -20.56 -15.02 0.73
CA ILE A 116 -20.78 -15.38 2.14
C ILE A 116 -19.68 -14.82 3.03
N LYS A 117 -18.40 -14.97 2.65
CA LYS A 117 -17.26 -14.66 3.53
C LYS A 117 -16.38 -13.51 3.04
N ARG A 118 -16.62 -12.99 1.84
CA ARG A 118 -15.77 -11.96 1.23
C ARG A 118 -15.56 -10.77 2.16
N ASP A 119 -16.62 -10.18 2.69
CA ASP A 119 -16.51 -8.97 3.51
C ASP A 119 -15.68 -9.19 4.79
N GLU A 120 -15.83 -10.35 5.42
CA GLU A 120 -15.05 -10.72 6.61
C GLU A 120 -13.57 -10.96 6.26
N LEU A 121 -13.29 -11.60 5.12
CA LEU A 121 -11.93 -11.85 4.64
C LEU A 121 -11.24 -10.55 4.20
N GLN A 122 -11.94 -9.64 3.52
CA GLN A 122 -11.43 -8.31 3.18
C GLN A 122 -11.15 -7.48 4.43
N SER A 123 -12.05 -7.54 5.42
CA SER A 123 -11.86 -6.89 6.73
C SER A 123 -10.67 -7.47 7.49
N LEU A 124 -10.48 -8.78 7.43
CA LEU A 124 -9.31 -9.47 7.99
C LEU A 124 -8.01 -8.97 7.35
N LEU A 125 -7.94 -8.94 6.02
CA LEU A 125 -6.77 -8.42 5.29
C LEU A 125 -6.50 -6.95 5.65
N CYS A 126 -7.53 -6.11 5.65
CA CYS A 126 -7.42 -4.70 6.04
C CYS A 126 -6.87 -4.55 7.47
N GLY A 127 -7.44 -5.28 8.44
CA GLY A 127 -6.99 -5.26 9.83
C GLY A 127 -5.57 -5.81 10.05
N MET A 128 -5.06 -6.62 9.11
CA MET A 128 -3.66 -7.11 9.11
C MET A 128 -2.70 -6.19 8.34
N GLY A 129 -3.19 -5.06 7.82
CA GLY A 129 -2.39 -4.04 7.14
C GLY A 129 -2.09 -4.35 5.67
N PHE A 130 -2.86 -5.22 5.04
CA PHE A 130 -2.77 -5.44 3.59
C PHE A 130 -3.40 -4.29 2.81
N GLU A 131 -2.87 -4.06 1.62
CA GLU A 131 -3.29 -2.99 0.71
C GLU A 131 -3.37 -3.52 -0.72
N GLN A 132 -4.25 -2.92 -1.53
CA GLN A 132 -4.36 -3.24 -2.95
C GLN A 132 -3.52 -2.29 -3.83
N PRO A 133 -2.80 -2.80 -4.85
CA PRO A 133 -2.13 -1.99 -5.87
C PRO A 133 -3.05 -1.03 -6.56
N GLY A 134 -2.54 0.18 -6.74
CA GLY A 134 -3.04 1.05 -7.78
C GLY A 134 -2.84 0.36 -9.13
N PHE A 135 -3.94 0.02 -9.78
CA PHE A 135 -3.96 -0.38 -11.19
C PHE A 135 -4.69 0.71 -11.99
N PRO A 136 -4.08 1.89 -12.14
CA PRO A 136 -4.73 3.01 -12.80
C PRO A 136 -4.99 2.71 -14.26
N GLY A 137 -6.05 3.27 -14.80
CA GLY A 137 -6.40 3.07 -16.21
C GLY A 137 -6.89 1.65 -16.55
N VAL A 138 -7.12 0.78 -15.56
CA VAL A 138 -7.91 -0.43 -15.77
C VAL A 138 -9.38 -0.02 -15.89
N THR A 139 -9.97 -0.22 -17.08
CA THR A 139 -11.29 0.30 -17.45
C THR A 139 -12.31 -0.78 -17.84
N TYR A 140 -11.98 -2.06 -17.68
CA TYR A 140 -12.92 -3.16 -17.90
C TYR A 140 -14.24 -2.97 -17.13
N PRO A 141 -15.41 -3.07 -17.79
CA PRO A 141 -16.70 -2.92 -17.11
C PRO A 141 -16.86 -3.88 -15.92
N TRP A 142 -16.43 -5.13 -16.10
CA TRP A 142 -16.51 -6.17 -15.07
C TRP A 142 -15.56 -5.90 -13.88
N TRP A 143 -14.43 -5.22 -14.09
CA TRP A 143 -13.47 -4.89 -13.03
C TRP A 143 -14.11 -4.01 -11.95
N LYS A 144 -14.92 -3.03 -12.37
CA LYS A 144 -15.70 -2.18 -11.45
C LYS A 144 -16.89 -2.93 -10.85
N GLN A 145 -17.58 -3.76 -11.62
CA GLN A 145 -18.73 -4.53 -11.13
C GLN A 145 -18.36 -5.52 -10.04
N GLU A 146 -17.16 -6.11 -10.12
CA GLU A 146 -16.62 -6.95 -9.07
C GLU A 146 -16.14 -6.15 -7.84
N GLY A 147 -16.20 -4.81 -7.87
CA GLY A 147 -15.71 -3.96 -6.77
C GLY A 147 -14.19 -4.04 -6.60
N ARG A 148 -13.44 -4.35 -7.68
CA ARG A 148 -11.99 -4.53 -7.59
C ARG A 148 -11.29 -3.30 -7.02
N PRO A 149 -11.55 -2.05 -7.43
CA PRO A 149 -10.91 -0.87 -6.84
C PRO A 149 -11.10 -0.70 -5.33
N GLU A 150 -12.15 -1.30 -4.77
CA GLU A 150 -12.54 -1.23 -3.36
C GLU A 150 -12.03 -2.43 -2.52
N ARG A 151 -11.54 -3.50 -3.17
CA ARG A 151 -11.02 -4.70 -2.51
C ARG A 151 -9.57 -4.52 -2.05
N ILE A 152 -9.18 -5.27 -1.03
CA ILE A 152 -7.81 -5.36 -0.49
C ILE A 152 -6.98 -6.40 -1.24
N ASP A 153 -7.59 -7.52 -1.65
CA ASP A 153 -6.89 -8.54 -2.44
C ASP A 153 -6.58 -8.08 -3.87
N VAL A 154 -5.61 -8.76 -4.46
CA VAL A 154 -5.13 -8.49 -5.82
C VAL A 154 -5.75 -9.48 -6.81
N GLY A 155 -6.64 -9.00 -7.67
CA GLY A 155 -7.14 -9.75 -8.83
C GLY A 155 -6.19 -9.69 -10.04
N CYS A 156 -6.68 -10.14 -11.19
CA CYS A 156 -6.01 -10.02 -12.49
C CYS A 156 -7.02 -9.64 -13.58
N THR A 157 -6.62 -8.85 -14.57
CA THR A 157 -7.45 -8.54 -15.75
C THR A 157 -7.28 -9.58 -16.85
N TYR A 158 -6.10 -10.22 -16.88
CA TYR A 158 -5.75 -11.25 -17.84
C TYR A 158 -4.96 -12.36 -17.15
N ASP A 159 -5.40 -13.61 -17.33
CA ASP A 159 -4.73 -14.82 -16.89
C ASP A 159 -4.17 -15.54 -18.12
N THR A 160 -2.87 -15.86 -18.13
CA THR A 160 -2.23 -16.57 -19.25
C THR A 160 -2.71 -18.01 -19.41
N TRP A 161 -3.44 -18.56 -18.43
CA TRP A 161 -3.90 -19.95 -18.40
C TRP A 161 -2.76 -20.97 -18.48
N ASP A 162 -1.56 -20.53 -18.14
CA ASP A 162 -0.33 -21.31 -18.16
C ASP A 162 -0.38 -22.49 -17.17
N TRP A 163 -1.30 -22.43 -16.20
CA TRP A 163 -1.61 -23.55 -15.33
C TRP A 163 -2.21 -24.77 -16.05
N ARG A 164 -2.83 -24.59 -17.22
CA ARG A 164 -3.39 -25.69 -18.03
C ARG A 164 -2.33 -26.62 -18.61
N LEU A 165 -1.07 -26.19 -18.67
CA LEU A 165 0.05 -27.00 -19.14
C LEU A 165 0.29 -28.24 -18.26
N GLN A 166 -0.09 -28.21 -16.98
CA GLN A 166 0.06 -29.37 -16.08
C GLN A 166 -1.17 -30.29 -16.06
N GLU A 167 -2.37 -29.75 -16.22
CA GLU A 167 -3.60 -30.54 -16.17
C GLU A 167 -3.85 -31.35 -17.46
N GLY A 168 -2.95 -31.25 -18.45
CA GLY A 168 -3.09 -31.89 -19.76
C GLY A 168 -4.22 -31.28 -20.60
N GLY A 169 -4.68 -30.08 -20.24
CA GLY A 169 -5.84 -29.44 -20.84
C GLY A 169 -5.53 -28.69 -22.15
N GLU A 170 -4.37 -28.03 -22.23
CA GLU A 170 -3.94 -27.28 -23.41
C GLU A 170 -2.42 -27.37 -23.62
N MET A 171 -1.98 -27.33 -24.87
CA MET A 171 -0.57 -27.28 -25.25
C MET A 171 -0.07 -25.84 -25.35
N LEU A 172 1.24 -25.60 -25.18
CA LEU A 172 1.82 -24.24 -25.25
C LEU A 172 1.46 -23.45 -26.52
N PRO A 173 1.43 -24.03 -27.74
CA PRO A 173 0.99 -23.31 -28.93
C PRO A 173 -0.46 -22.81 -28.86
N GLU A 174 -1.35 -23.54 -28.18
CA GLU A 174 -2.75 -23.16 -28.00
C GLU A 174 -2.85 -21.97 -27.05
N LEU A 175 -2.11 -22.00 -25.94
CA LEU A 175 -2.02 -20.86 -25.02
C LEU A 175 -1.46 -19.60 -25.72
N LEU A 176 -0.41 -19.75 -26.52
CA LEU A 176 0.17 -18.63 -27.28
C LEU A 176 -0.81 -18.07 -28.32
N ALA A 177 -1.60 -18.93 -28.98
CA ALA A 177 -2.63 -18.50 -29.92
C ALA A 177 -3.76 -17.72 -29.22
N ARG A 178 -4.18 -18.17 -28.03
CA ARG A 178 -5.20 -17.49 -27.21
C ARG A 178 -4.78 -16.08 -26.80
N MET A 179 -3.48 -15.84 -26.62
CA MET A 179 -2.98 -14.50 -26.33
C MET A 179 -3.26 -13.50 -27.47
N ASP A 180 -3.63 -13.95 -28.66
CA ASP A 180 -3.96 -13.12 -29.82
C ASP A 180 -5.47 -13.02 -30.11
N GLU A 181 -6.30 -13.75 -29.37
CA GLU A 181 -7.75 -13.69 -29.52
C GLU A 181 -8.32 -12.39 -28.93
N GLU A 182 -9.34 -11.84 -29.59
CA GLU A 182 -10.13 -10.67 -29.14
C GLU A 182 -11.43 -11.08 -28.40
N GLN A 183 -11.45 -12.28 -27.81
CA GLN A 183 -12.63 -12.84 -27.13
C GLN A 183 -12.37 -13.27 -25.67
N GLY A 184 -11.25 -12.84 -25.10
CA GLY A 184 -10.84 -13.21 -23.74
C GLY A 184 -10.63 -11.98 -22.89
N LYS A 185 -11.40 -11.88 -21.79
CA LYS A 185 -11.28 -10.82 -20.76
C LYS A 185 -9.84 -10.29 -20.67
N GLY A 186 -9.60 -9.07 -21.14
CA GLY A 186 -8.29 -8.43 -20.98
C GLY A 186 -7.57 -8.11 -22.28
N LEU A 187 -6.42 -8.78 -22.45
CA LEU A 187 -5.25 -8.40 -23.22
C LEU A 187 -5.51 -7.66 -24.56
N ASN A 188 -6.45 -8.13 -25.38
CA ASN A 188 -6.78 -7.53 -26.68
C ASN A 188 -8.17 -6.85 -26.71
N ASP A 189 -9.02 -7.08 -25.71
CA ASP A 189 -10.47 -6.79 -25.73
C ASP A 189 -10.84 -5.35 -25.32
N ALA A 190 -9.91 -4.60 -24.72
CA ALA A 190 -10.11 -3.18 -24.41
C ALA A 190 -8.89 -2.33 -24.80
N PRO A 191 -8.91 -1.66 -25.98
CA PRO A 191 -7.73 -0.97 -26.54
C PRO A 191 -7.12 0.11 -25.62
N GLY A 192 -7.92 0.72 -24.73
CA GLY A 192 -7.45 1.75 -23.80
C GLY A 192 -7.38 1.32 -22.33
N SER A 193 -7.62 0.04 -21.99
CA SER A 193 -7.49 -0.45 -20.62
C SER A 193 -6.08 -0.94 -20.35
N ASN A 194 -5.54 -0.58 -19.19
CA ASN A 194 -4.31 -1.18 -18.66
C ASN A 194 -4.59 -2.60 -18.13
N GLU A 195 -3.51 -3.36 -17.91
CA GLU A 195 -3.59 -4.79 -17.59
C GLU A 195 -2.89 -5.17 -16.28
N VAL A 196 -3.52 -6.07 -15.53
CA VAL A 196 -2.90 -6.85 -14.45
C VAL A 196 -2.81 -8.29 -14.94
N ILE A 197 -1.61 -8.68 -15.37
CA ILE A 197 -1.34 -9.98 -15.99
C ILE A 197 -0.97 -10.98 -14.90
N MET A 198 -1.58 -12.16 -14.93
CA MET A 198 -1.28 -13.27 -14.05
C MET A 198 -0.62 -14.41 -14.82
N MET A 199 0.47 -14.93 -14.25
CA MET A 199 1.17 -16.15 -14.64
C MET A 199 1.46 -16.99 -13.38
N HIS A 200 2.04 -18.18 -13.53
CA HIS A 200 2.40 -19.06 -12.42
C HIS A 200 3.90 -19.41 -12.44
N ALA A 201 4.54 -19.45 -11.28
CA ALA A 201 5.99 -19.62 -11.17
C ALA A 201 6.48 -21.04 -11.52
N TRP A 202 5.61 -22.05 -11.46
CA TRP A 202 5.98 -23.46 -11.61
C TRP A 202 5.96 -23.97 -13.05
N ILE A 203 5.51 -23.17 -14.02
CA ILE A 203 5.49 -23.59 -15.42
C ILE A 203 6.92 -23.84 -15.94
N PRO A 204 7.14 -24.70 -16.95
CA PRO A 204 8.47 -24.90 -17.52
C PRO A 204 9.13 -23.58 -17.96
N MET A 205 10.44 -23.42 -17.71
CA MET A 205 11.17 -22.18 -18.03
C MET A 205 11.04 -21.76 -19.50
N ASP A 206 11.03 -22.71 -20.43
CA ASP A 206 10.87 -22.40 -21.85
C ASP A 206 9.47 -21.86 -22.17
N ALA A 207 8.43 -22.38 -21.51
CA ALA A 207 7.08 -21.82 -21.62
C ALA A 207 7.02 -20.40 -21.03
N PHE A 208 7.65 -20.18 -19.88
CA PHE A 208 7.76 -18.85 -19.26
C PHE A 208 8.42 -17.83 -20.20
N ARG A 209 9.54 -18.17 -20.82
CA ARG A 209 10.22 -17.32 -21.81
C ARG A 209 9.34 -17.00 -23.00
N LEU A 210 8.67 -18.01 -23.57
CA LEU A 210 7.81 -17.82 -24.74
C LEU A 210 6.58 -16.97 -24.45
N LEU A 211 5.98 -17.11 -23.25
CA LEU A 211 4.88 -16.25 -22.80
C LEU A 211 5.36 -14.80 -22.64
N LEU A 212 6.54 -14.57 -22.05
CA LEU A 212 7.13 -13.24 -21.93
C LEU A 212 7.46 -12.62 -23.30
N ASP A 213 8.04 -13.40 -24.23
CA ASP A 213 8.29 -12.96 -25.61
C ASP A 213 6.98 -12.51 -26.27
N ARG A 214 5.91 -13.29 -26.11
CA ARG A 214 4.60 -12.97 -26.67
C ARG A 214 4.00 -11.71 -26.05
N LEU A 215 4.14 -11.51 -24.74
CA LEU A 215 3.69 -10.28 -24.08
C LEU A 215 4.49 -9.05 -24.52
N GLN A 216 5.81 -9.17 -24.66
CA GLN A 216 6.66 -8.05 -25.10
C GLN A 216 6.49 -7.70 -26.58
N ALA A 217 5.96 -8.63 -27.40
CA ALA A 217 5.57 -8.34 -28.78
C ALA A 217 4.28 -7.51 -28.89
N LYS A 218 3.52 -7.35 -27.79
CA LYS A 218 2.30 -6.53 -27.74
C LYS A 218 2.65 -5.09 -27.36
N PRO A 219 1.79 -4.10 -27.67
CA PRO A 219 2.01 -2.68 -27.32
C PRO A 219 1.79 -2.41 -25.82
N LEU A 220 2.52 -3.13 -24.97
CA LEU A 220 2.50 -3.05 -23.52
C LEU A 220 3.76 -2.38 -23.01
N ARG A 221 3.60 -1.52 -22.00
CA ARG A 221 4.67 -1.01 -21.14
C ARG A 221 4.54 -1.67 -19.79
N PHE A 222 5.51 -2.50 -19.43
CA PHE A 222 5.55 -3.12 -18.10
C PHE A 222 5.94 -2.09 -17.05
N ASP A 223 5.01 -1.82 -16.14
CA ASP A 223 5.23 -0.94 -15.01
C ASP A 223 5.36 -1.76 -13.74
N PRO A 224 6.20 -1.33 -12.79
CA PRO A 224 6.11 -1.85 -11.43
C PRO A 224 4.74 -1.46 -10.82
N PRO A 225 4.19 -2.23 -9.86
CA PRO A 225 2.97 -1.86 -9.16
C PRO A 225 3.01 -0.41 -8.66
N VAL A 226 1.89 0.33 -8.72
CA VAL A 226 1.84 1.77 -8.37
C VAL A 226 2.34 2.10 -6.96
N HIS A 227 2.39 1.12 -6.07
CA HIS A 227 3.02 1.28 -4.76
C HIS A 227 4.53 1.56 -4.84
N LEU A 228 5.16 1.23 -5.96
CA LEU A 228 6.51 1.62 -6.34
C LEU A 228 6.56 2.91 -7.18
N THR A 229 5.43 3.35 -7.78
CA THR A 229 5.39 4.62 -8.50
C THR A 229 5.21 5.81 -7.57
N VAL A 230 4.46 5.64 -6.45
CA VAL A 230 4.43 6.65 -5.39
C VAL A 230 5.66 6.49 -4.50
N GLN A 231 6.67 7.31 -4.72
CA GLN A 231 7.88 7.37 -3.92
C GLN A 231 7.70 8.36 -2.77
N ILE A 232 7.90 7.88 -1.54
CA ILE A 232 7.95 8.75 -0.36
C ILE A 232 9.40 9.01 -0.05
N ARG A 233 9.78 10.29 -0.02
CA ARG A 233 11.14 10.73 0.28
C ARG A 233 11.12 12.03 1.08
N PRO A 234 12.22 12.37 1.77
CA PRO A 234 12.43 13.73 2.26
C PRO A 234 12.19 14.76 1.16
N ALA A 235 11.45 15.82 1.49
CA ALA A 235 11.31 16.97 0.61
C ALA A 235 12.65 17.72 0.51
N ALA A 236 12.96 18.18 -0.69
CA ALA A 236 14.15 18.96 -1.01
C ALA A 236 13.74 20.40 -1.35
N ILE A 237 14.70 21.33 -1.29
CA ILE A 237 14.48 22.73 -1.67
C ILE A 237 13.98 22.83 -3.12
N SER A 238 14.42 21.94 -4.01
CA SER A 238 13.96 21.86 -5.40
C SER A 238 12.47 21.56 -5.53
N ASP A 239 11.84 20.96 -4.52
CA ASP A 239 10.41 20.62 -4.54
C ASP A 239 9.51 21.80 -4.17
N LEU A 240 10.08 22.92 -3.71
CA LEU A 240 9.34 24.10 -3.24
C LEU A 240 8.22 24.55 -4.20
N PRO A 241 8.43 24.63 -5.54
CA PRO A 241 7.39 25.09 -6.45
C PRO A 241 6.11 24.25 -6.45
N ILE A 242 6.17 23.00 -5.98
CA ILE A 242 5.05 22.05 -6.00
C ILE A 242 4.57 21.75 -4.58
N VAL A 243 5.50 21.51 -3.64
CA VAL A 243 5.19 21.06 -2.28
C VAL A 243 4.69 22.20 -1.39
N HIS A 244 5.29 23.40 -1.46
CA HIS A 244 4.91 24.52 -0.60
C HIS A 244 3.49 25.04 -0.90
N PRO A 245 3.07 25.25 -2.18
CA PRO A 245 1.69 25.58 -2.49
C PRO A 245 0.70 24.53 -1.99
N PHE A 246 0.98 23.24 -2.24
CA PHE A 246 0.12 22.15 -1.78
C PHE A 246 -0.06 22.15 -0.25
N GLN A 247 1.01 22.34 0.51
CA GLN A 247 0.90 22.47 1.95
C GLN A 247 0.02 23.67 2.35
N CYS A 248 0.23 24.83 1.74
CA CYS A 248 -0.51 26.04 2.08
C CYS A 248 -2.02 25.96 1.73
N ASP A 249 -2.37 25.10 0.78
CA ASP A 249 -3.76 24.87 0.37
C ASP A 249 -4.48 23.89 1.31
N TYR A 250 -3.79 22.84 1.78
CA TYR A 250 -4.41 21.74 2.54
C TYR A 250 -4.12 21.75 4.05
N LEU A 251 -3.07 22.44 4.48
CA LEU A 251 -2.59 22.47 5.86
C LEU A 251 -2.39 23.93 6.30
N HIS A 252 -1.43 24.18 7.20
CA HIS A 252 -1.12 25.54 7.61
C HIS A 252 -0.41 26.33 6.50
N ARG A 253 -0.81 27.60 6.36
CA ARG A 253 -0.10 28.57 5.53
C ARG A 253 1.16 29.05 6.24
N GLU A 254 2.28 29.00 5.54
CA GLU A 254 3.55 29.57 6.00
C GLU A 254 4.29 30.23 4.82
N SER A 255 5.30 31.05 5.13
CA SER A 255 6.13 31.64 4.07
C SER A 255 7.05 30.59 3.45
N ALA A 256 7.49 30.82 2.20
CA ALA A 256 8.49 29.98 1.55
C ALA A 256 9.79 29.89 2.37
N GLU A 257 10.11 30.94 3.12
CA GLU A 257 11.32 31.04 3.93
C GLU A 257 11.21 30.23 5.22
N ASP A 258 10.04 30.22 5.85
CA ASP A 258 9.75 29.36 7.00
C ASP A 258 9.73 27.88 6.60
N TRP A 259 9.16 27.57 5.43
CA TRP A 259 9.17 26.22 4.88
C TRP A 259 10.59 25.71 4.61
N LYS A 260 11.45 26.54 4.00
CA LYS A 260 12.89 26.21 3.81
C LYS A 260 13.60 26.03 5.14
N ARG A 261 13.33 26.89 6.12
CA ARG A 261 13.91 26.79 7.47
C ARG A 261 13.52 25.49 8.15
N ARG A 262 12.26 25.08 8.05
CA ARG A 262 11.77 23.79 8.55
C ARG A 262 12.54 22.60 7.96
N LEU A 263 12.79 22.61 6.64
CA LEU A 263 13.60 21.56 6.01
C LEU A 263 15.04 21.52 6.55
N ALA A 264 15.61 22.67 6.91
CA ALA A 264 16.97 22.79 7.41
C ALA A 264 17.08 22.45 8.91
N ASP A 265 16.13 22.88 9.73
CA ASP A 265 16.14 22.72 11.19
C ASP A 265 15.95 21.25 11.60
N VAL A 266 15.10 20.52 10.87
CA VAL A 266 14.78 19.10 11.13
C VAL A 266 14.86 18.27 9.85
N PRO A 267 16.07 18.08 9.28
CA PRO A 267 16.24 17.43 7.97
C PRO A 267 15.55 16.07 7.93
N GLY A 268 14.79 15.75 6.88
CA GLY A 268 14.15 14.43 6.74
C GLY A 268 12.85 14.22 7.53
N MET A 269 12.47 15.11 8.46
CA MET A 269 11.15 15.08 9.13
C MET A 269 10.04 15.77 8.32
N TYR A 270 10.34 16.17 7.08
CA TYR A 270 9.37 16.58 6.09
C TYR A 270 9.42 15.60 4.92
N LEU A 271 8.35 14.83 4.74
CA LEU A 271 8.21 13.82 3.72
C LEU A 271 7.20 14.26 2.66
N ALA A 272 7.52 13.96 1.40
CA ALA A 272 6.63 14.16 0.27
C ALA A 272 6.48 12.83 -0.50
N ALA A 273 5.25 12.54 -0.90
CA ALA A 273 4.87 11.39 -1.72
C ALA A 273 4.68 11.83 -3.16
N PHE A 274 5.45 11.30 -4.10
CA PHE A 274 5.39 11.65 -5.51
C PHE A 274 5.01 10.44 -6.36
N ALA A 275 3.98 10.55 -7.18
CA ALA A 275 3.69 9.60 -8.25
C ALA A 275 4.30 10.13 -9.56
N ASP A 276 5.46 9.60 -9.95
CA ASP A 276 6.30 10.21 -10.98
C ASP A 276 6.62 11.67 -10.60
N GLU A 277 6.22 12.65 -11.41
CA GLU A 277 6.40 14.09 -11.13
C GLU A 277 5.22 14.73 -10.36
N ASP A 278 4.16 13.97 -10.10
CA ASP A 278 2.92 14.50 -9.53
C ASP A 278 2.88 14.33 -8.01
N LEU A 279 2.64 15.41 -7.27
CA LEU A 279 2.60 15.37 -5.81
C LEU A 279 1.31 14.73 -5.31
N ALA A 280 1.49 13.61 -4.61
CA ALA A 280 0.42 12.79 -4.08
C ALA A 280 0.08 13.11 -2.60
N GLY A 281 1.02 13.68 -1.85
CA GLY A 281 0.78 14.12 -0.48
C GLY A 281 2.05 14.54 0.27
N VAL A 282 1.88 15.09 1.46
CA VAL A 282 2.95 15.54 2.36
C VAL A 282 2.68 15.12 3.80
N CYS A 283 3.73 14.91 4.58
CA CYS A 283 3.67 14.64 6.01
C CYS A 283 4.90 15.24 6.67
N TYR A 284 4.69 16.07 7.70
CA TYR A 284 5.81 16.71 8.40
C TYR A 284 5.55 16.91 9.88
N GLY A 285 6.64 16.96 10.63
CA GLY A 285 6.63 17.22 12.05
C GLY A 285 7.95 17.77 12.54
N GLN A 286 8.11 17.79 13.86
CA GLN A 286 9.29 18.30 14.54
C GLN A 286 9.51 17.54 15.86
N PRO A 287 10.70 17.58 16.47
CA PRO A 287 10.90 17.16 17.85
C PRO A 287 9.92 17.85 18.78
N SER A 288 9.39 17.12 19.75
CA SER A 288 8.41 17.67 20.67
C SER A 288 9.07 18.71 21.57
N ARG A 289 8.39 19.85 21.78
CA ARG A 289 8.86 20.87 22.73
C ARG A 289 8.58 20.49 24.18
N ARG A 290 7.76 19.45 24.41
CA ARG A 290 7.30 19.05 25.75
C ARG A 290 8.00 17.80 26.28
N ARG A 291 8.47 16.93 25.38
CA ARG A 291 9.07 15.64 25.72
C ARG A 291 10.29 15.37 24.84
N GLU A 292 11.40 15.10 25.48
CA GLU A 292 12.68 14.87 24.78
C GLU A 292 12.68 13.58 23.95
N ASP A 293 11.93 12.56 24.38
CA ASP A 293 11.82 11.27 23.70
C ASP A 293 10.69 11.21 22.65
N ALA A 294 10.09 12.34 22.29
CA ALA A 294 8.92 12.40 21.42
C ALA A 294 9.09 13.35 20.23
N ALA A 295 8.39 13.04 19.15
CA ALA A 295 8.14 13.94 18.03
C ALA A 295 6.68 14.34 17.96
N ASP A 296 6.40 15.55 17.47
CA ASP A 296 5.05 16.03 17.20
C ASP A 296 4.83 16.02 15.67
N LEU A 297 3.86 15.22 15.21
CA LEU A 297 3.36 15.32 13.84
C LEU A 297 2.52 16.59 13.72
N GLN A 298 2.89 17.48 12.80
CA GLN A 298 2.26 18.80 12.67
C GLN A 298 1.29 18.90 11.51
N GLY A 299 1.48 18.11 10.47
CA GLY A 299 0.59 18.13 9.31
C GLY A 299 0.75 16.90 8.44
N ILE A 300 -0.38 16.39 7.96
CA ILE A 300 -0.46 15.33 6.97
C ILE A 300 -1.60 15.62 6.02
N ALA A 301 -1.31 15.62 4.72
CA ALA A 301 -2.32 15.84 3.68
C ALA A 301 -2.01 14.98 2.47
N VAL A 302 -3.07 14.54 1.79
CA VAL A 302 -2.99 13.80 0.53
C VAL A 302 -3.84 14.50 -0.51
N ASN A 303 -3.41 14.41 -1.76
CA ASN A 303 -4.15 14.98 -2.87
C ASN A 303 -5.48 14.22 -3.03
N LEU A 304 -6.59 14.94 -2.91
CA LEU A 304 -7.95 14.39 -2.91
C LEU A 304 -8.58 14.33 -4.31
N ASP A 305 -7.86 14.72 -5.37
CA ASP A 305 -8.36 14.60 -6.75
C ASP A 305 -8.57 13.13 -7.12
N HIS A 306 -9.82 12.68 -7.08
CA HIS A 306 -10.23 11.30 -7.37
C HIS A 306 -9.98 10.86 -8.82
N ARG A 307 -9.60 11.77 -9.71
CA ARG A 307 -9.20 11.45 -11.09
C ARG A 307 -7.75 10.96 -11.17
N LYS A 308 -6.94 11.22 -10.14
CA LYS A 308 -5.52 10.86 -10.12
C LYS A 308 -5.34 9.35 -9.90
N PRO A 309 -4.33 8.74 -10.55
CA PRO A 309 -4.10 7.29 -10.51
C PRO A 309 -3.80 6.73 -9.11
N TYR A 310 -3.34 7.59 -8.21
CA TYR A 310 -2.96 7.26 -6.83
C TYR A 310 -4.05 7.61 -5.80
N ALA A 311 -5.20 8.16 -6.21
CA ALA A 311 -6.26 8.53 -5.30
C ALA A 311 -6.85 7.30 -4.57
N ARG A 312 -7.14 7.46 -3.26
CA ARG A 312 -7.67 6.40 -2.38
C ARG A 312 -6.81 5.14 -2.28
N ARG A 313 -5.48 5.25 -2.49
CA ARG A 313 -4.52 4.13 -2.41
C ARG A 313 -3.67 4.15 -1.14
N GLY A 314 -4.24 4.55 0.01
CA GLY A 314 -3.55 4.48 1.30
C GLY A 314 -2.33 5.40 1.49
N ILE A 315 -2.16 6.45 0.65
CA ILE A 315 -0.98 7.34 0.71
C ILE A 315 -0.81 7.96 2.10
N GLY A 316 -1.90 8.35 2.77
CA GLY A 316 -1.84 8.93 4.12
C GLY A 316 -1.22 7.95 5.13
N SER A 317 -1.70 6.72 5.17
CA SER A 317 -1.14 5.67 6.05
C SER A 317 0.33 5.38 5.72
N ARG A 318 0.70 5.40 4.43
CA ARG A 318 2.10 5.22 4.00
C ARG A 318 3.01 6.37 4.42
N LEU A 319 2.57 7.62 4.26
CA LEU A 319 3.27 8.82 4.73
C LEU A 319 3.45 8.79 6.25
N LEU A 320 2.42 8.36 6.97
CA LEU A 320 2.45 8.24 8.43
C LEU A 320 3.46 7.18 8.89
N ARG A 321 3.44 5.97 8.29
CA ARG A 321 4.43 4.92 8.58
C ARG A 321 5.86 5.30 8.18
N ALA A 322 6.02 6.08 7.12
CA ALA A 322 7.34 6.61 6.73
C ALA A 322 7.84 7.63 7.77
N PHE A 323 6.97 8.51 8.26
CA PHE A 323 7.29 9.44 9.33
C PHE A 323 7.63 8.72 10.64
N GLU A 324 6.86 7.68 11.00
CA GLU A 324 7.14 6.81 12.15
C GLU A 324 8.54 6.22 12.11
N ARG A 325 8.95 5.71 10.95
CA ARG A 325 10.29 5.16 10.74
C ARG A 325 11.38 6.22 10.91
N VAL A 326 11.21 7.40 10.32
CA VAL A 326 12.16 8.52 10.48
C VAL A 326 12.29 8.90 11.96
N CYS A 327 11.18 8.89 12.71
CA CYS A 327 11.21 9.18 14.13
C CYS A 327 11.95 8.10 14.93
N ALA A 328 11.69 6.82 14.65
CA ALA A 328 12.36 5.70 15.31
C ALA A 328 13.87 5.69 15.03
N GLU A 329 14.28 5.92 13.78
CA GLU A 329 15.70 6.03 13.37
C GLU A 329 16.43 7.19 14.08
N ARG A 330 15.69 8.22 14.53
CA ARG A 330 16.20 9.34 15.31
C ARG A 330 16.20 9.10 16.82
N GLY A 331 15.72 7.94 17.27
CA GLY A 331 15.64 7.59 18.68
C GLY A 331 14.43 8.15 19.42
N PHE A 332 13.45 8.75 18.72
CA PHE A 332 12.17 9.05 19.34
C PHE A 332 11.41 7.77 19.62
N ARG A 333 10.75 7.71 20.77
CA ARG A 333 9.95 6.56 21.21
C ARG A 333 8.46 6.77 21.04
N ARG A 334 8.05 8.02 20.81
CA ARG A 334 6.65 8.42 20.78
C ARG A 334 6.40 9.48 19.72
N ILE A 335 5.20 9.44 19.15
CA ILE A 335 4.69 10.46 18.24
C ILE A 335 3.37 10.99 18.79
N GLY A 336 3.29 12.30 19.01
CA GLY A 336 2.07 13.02 19.34
C GLY A 336 1.46 13.71 18.12
N VAL A 337 0.14 13.79 18.04
CA VAL A 337 -0.57 14.55 17.01
C VAL A 337 -1.89 15.11 17.53
N GLY A 338 -2.22 16.35 17.20
CA GLY A 338 -3.56 16.90 17.43
C GLY A 338 -4.50 16.57 16.28
N SER A 339 -5.75 16.18 16.57
CA SER A 339 -6.79 16.06 15.54
C SER A 339 -7.25 17.44 15.06
N ALA A 340 -7.87 17.51 13.89
CA ALA A 340 -8.48 18.73 13.34
C ALA A 340 -9.96 18.90 13.76
N ASP A 341 -10.34 18.37 14.93
CA ASP A 341 -11.74 18.26 15.38
C ASP A 341 -12.69 17.66 14.31
N ASP A 342 -12.19 16.67 13.56
CA ASP A 342 -12.91 15.98 12.47
C ASP A 342 -12.93 14.47 12.75
N PRO A 343 -14.11 13.84 12.89
CA PRO A 343 -14.24 12.40 13.14
C PRO A 343 -13.55 11.50 12.11
N ARG A 344 -13.41 11.95 10.85
CA ARG A 344 -12.71 11.20 9.79
C ARG A 344 -11.21 11.18 10.03
N VAL A 345 -10.66 12.31 10.46
CA VAL A 345 -9.23 12.44 10.80
C VAL A 345 -8.92 11.63 12.07
N GLU A 346 -9.82 11.66 13.04
CA GLU A 346 -9.71 10.87 14.28
C GLU A 346 -9.72 9.36 13.99
N SER A 347 -10.67 8.91 13.17
CA SER A 347 -10.74 7.51 12.72
C SER A 347 -9.49 7.08 11.94
N PHE A 348 -8.94 7.97 11.11
CA PHE A 348 -7.70 7.71 10.38
C PHE A 348 -6.50 7.46 11.31
N TYR A 349 -6.34 8.25 12.36
CA TYR A 349 -5.25 8.05 13.34
C TYR A 349 -5.42 6.75 14.11
N GLN A 350 -6.65 6.44 14.55
CA GLN A 350 -6.95 5.17 15.24
C GLN A 350 -6.66 3.95 14.36
N ALA A 351 -7.07 3.98 13.08
CA ALA A 351 -6.78 2.91 12.13
C ALA A 351 -5.28 2.69 11.90
N ASN A 352 -4.44 3.71 12.17
CA ASN A 352 -2.99 3.62 12.09
C ASN A 352 -2.31 3.37 13.45
N GLY A 353 -3.08 3.00 14.48
CA GLY A 353 -2.56 2.59 15.78
C GLY A 353 -2.26 3.73 16.76
N TYR A 354 -2.69 4.95 16.45
CA TYR A 354 -2.62 6.05 17.41
C TYR A 354 -3.80 5.99 18.37
N ARG A 355 -3.55 6.28 19.65
CA ARG A 355 -4.57 6.25 20.70
C ARG A 355 -4.83 7.66 21.22
N PRO A 356 -6.09 8.05 21.46
CA PRO A 356 -6.37 9.32 22.10
C PRO A 356 -5.84 9.28 23.55
N VAL A 357 -5.09 10.31 23.93
CA VAL A 357 -4.47 10.40 25.27
C VAL A 357 -4.89 11.66 26.01
N GLU A 358 -5.20 12.74 25.29
CA GLU A 358 -5.64 14.00 25.90
C GLU A 358 -6.77 14.63 25.06
N LEU A 359 -7.56 15.49 25.70
CA LEU A 359 -8.47 16.43 25.06
C LEU A 359 -7.98 17.85 25.29
N VAL A 360 -8.10 18.71 24.29
CA VAL A 360 -7.70 20.12 24.37
C VAL A 360 -8.81 20.99 23.82
N ALA A 361 -9.43 21.80 24.69
CA ALA A 361 -10.38 22.83 24.29
C ALA A 361 -9.62 24.11 23.92
N LYS A 362 -10.02 24.75 22.82
CA LYS A 362 -9.45 26.02 22.34
C LYS A 362 -10.52 27.05 22.01
N ASP A 363 -10.16 28.31 22.12
CA ASP A 363 -10.98 29.42 21.63
C ASP A 363 -10.83 29.67 20.13
N ALA A 364 -11.55 30.66 19.61
CA ALA A 364 -11.53 31.02 18.19
C ALA A 364 -10.17 31.55 17.71
N GLU A 365 -9.31 32.02 18.63
CA GLU A 365 -7.95 32.44 18.35
C GLU A 365 -6.93 31.29 18.49
N GLY A 366 -7.39 30.08 18.81
CA GLY A 366 -6.56 28.89 18.96
C GLY A 366 -5.82 28.79 20.30
N ARG A 367 -6.17 29.62 21.29
CA ARG A 367 -5.59 29.56 22.64
C ARG A 367 -6.20 28.40 23.42
N GLU A 368 -5.36 27.67 24.14
CA GLU A 368 -5.76 26.54 24.98
C GLU A 368 -6.55 27.04 26.21
N LEU A 369 -7.78 26.53 26.36
CA LEU A 369 -8.70 26.84 27.46
C LEU A 369 -8.60 25.80 28.58
N GLU A 370 -8.59 24.51 28.22
CA GLU A 370 -8.42 23.40 29.16
C GLU A 370 -7.83 22.19 28.44
N ARG A 371 -7.00 21.43 29.15
CA ARG A 371 -6.46 20.14 28.72
C ARG A 371 -6.78 19.07 29.74
N VAL A 372 -7.27 17.93 29.26
CA VAL A 372 -7.72 16.80 30.09
C VAL A 372 -7.02 15.54 29.64
N ASP A 373 -6.46 14.77 30.58
CA ASP A 373 -5.93 13.43 30.33
C ASP A 373 -7.09 12.42 30.26
N ILE A 374 -7.14 11.64 29.19
CA ILE A 374 -8.18 10.64 28.92
C ILE A 374 -7.60 9.24 28.69
N ARG A 375 -6.32 8.99 29.05
CA ARG A 375 -5.65 7.69 28.81
C ARG A 375 -6.35 6.49 29.42
N ALA A 376 -7.07 6.70 30.52
CA ALA A 376 -7.79 5.66 31.25
C ALA A 376 -9.26 5.49 30.77
N GLU A 377 -9.75 6.35 29.89
CA GLU A 377 -11.14 6.37 29.46
C GLU A 377 -11.38 5.42 28.28
N ALA A 378 -12.57 4.82 28.24
CA ALA A 378 -13.03 4.13 27.04
C ALA A 378 -13.31 5.14 25.91
N ALA A 379 -13.26 4.71 24.64
CA ALA A 379 -13.43 5.61 23.49
C ALA A 379 -14.78 6.37 23.50
N GLU A 380 -15.86 5.71 23.93
CA GLU A 380 -17.18 6.33 24.07
C GLU A 380 -17.18 7.42 25.14
N GLN A 381 -16.55 7.17 26.28
CA GLN A 381 -16.42 8.14 27.37
C GLN A 381 -15.60 9.36 26.94
N ALA A 382 -14.51 9.12 26.21
CA ALA A 382 -13.68 10.19 25.68
C ALA A 382 -14.45 11.08 24.68
N ALA A 383 -15.34 10.51 23.87
CA ALA A 383 -16.20 11.26 22.96
C ALA A 383 -17.27 12.08 23.72
N GLU A 384 -17.90 11.50 24.74
CA GLU A 384 -18.83 12.24 25.62
C GLU A 384 -18.12 13.40 26.33
N ARG A 385 -16.90 13.15 26.82
CA ARG A 385 -16.07 14.14 27.50
C ARG A 385 -15.68 15.29 26.58
N LYS A 386 -15.41 15.01 25.31
CA LYS A 386 -15.15 16.03 24.26
C LYS A 386 -16.32 17.01 24.15
N GLU A 387 -17.55 16.51 24.05
CA GLU A 387 -18.75 17.35 23.93
C GLU A 387 -19.12 18.06 25.24
N GLU A 388 -18.79 17.48 26.40
CA GLU A 388 -18.88 18.18 27.68
C GLU A 388 -17.90 19.36 27.76
N LEU A 389 -16.63 19.14 27.39
CA LEU A 389 -15.60 20.18 27.40
C LEU A 389 -15.95 21.34 26.44
N ARG A 390 -16.51 21.01 25.27
CA ARG A 390 -17.01 22.00 24.31
C ARG A 390 -18.10 22.86 24.93
N ARG A 391 -19.10 22.24 25.57
CA ARG A 391 -20.21 22.96 26.23
C ARG A 391 -19.75 23.78 27.43
N LYS A 392 -18.82 23.27 28.23
CA LYS A 392 -18.29 23.92 29.43
C LYS A 392 -17.65 25.27 29.11
N HIS A 393 -16.85 25.32 28.03
CA HIS A 393 -16.07 26.50 27.68
C HIS A 393 -16.65 27.33 26.54
N GLY A 394 -17.69 26.84 25.86
CA GLY A 394 -18.09 27.41 24.57
C GLY A 394 -16.94 27.38 23.56
N ALA A 395 -16.11 26.33 23.62
CA ALA A 395 -14.88 26.22 22.86
C ALA A 395 -15.18 26.21 21.34
N ALA A 396 -14.37 26.92 20.56
CA ALA A 396 -14.48 26.92 19.11
C ALA A 396 -14.02 25.59 18.53
N GLU A 397 -13.04 24.96 19.17
CA GLU A 397 -12.47 23.67 18.79
C GLU A 397 -12.22 22.85 20.05
N VAL A 398 -12.53 21.55 20.01
CA VAL A 398 -12.06 20.60 21.03
C VAL A 398 -11.39 19.45 20.30
N ILE A 399 -10.08 19.33 20.43
CA ILE A 399 -9.31 18.32 19.69
C ILE A 399 -8.89 17.18 20.60
N PHE A 400 -8.80 15.98 20.03
CA PHE A 400 -8.04 14.90 20.64
C PHE A 400 -6.55 15.13 20.37
N ILE A 401 -5.72 14.85 21.36
CA ILE A 401 -4.31 14.57 21.17
C ILE A 401 -4.18 13.05 21.14
N PHE A 402 -3.64 12.57 20.04
CA PHE A 402 -3.32 11.19 19.78
C PHE A 402 -1.84 10.94 20.04
N GLU A 403 -1.51 9.76 20.55
CA GLU A 403 -0.15 9.30 20.75
C GLU A 403 0.02 7.88 20.20
N LYS A 404 1.19 7.62 19.61
CA LYS A 404 1.63 6.28 19.24
C LYS A 404 3.03 6.03 19.82
N THR A 405 3.19 4.91 20.49
CA THR A 405 4.50 4.38 20.89
C THR A 405 5.13 3.70 19.69
N LEU A 406 6.41 3.99 19.46
CA LEU A 406 7.22 3.34 18.44
C LEU A 406 7.96 2.16 19.08
N ASP A 407 7.98 1.03 18.38
CA ASP A 407 8.67 -0.19 18.80
C ASP A 407 10.17 -0.16 18.49
#